data_AF-A0A381XWH4-F1
#
_entry.id   AF-A0A381XWH4-F1
#
_cell.length_a   1.000
_cell.length_b   1.000
_cell.length_c   1.000
_cell.angle_alpha   90.00
_cell.angle_beta   90.00
_cell.angle_gamma   90.00
#
_symmetry.space_group_name_H-M   'P 1'
#
loop_
_entity.id
_entity.type
_entity.pdbx_description
1 polymer ?
#
loop_
_entity_poly.entity_id
_entity_poly.type
_entity_poly.pdbx_seq_one_letter_code
_entity_poly.pdbx_strand_id
1 'polypeptide(L)'
;MPLSDGNLEDQVRECAFSLGFDLVGITDSEPFKDDEKAAIKRINDGHMEGYHWYTKERVRKMNRPQLLLDNARSVISLATSYLTTGPDTGTFKNGRVARYAWGDDYHKVLKSKLKEFCIKLQDISGRDINTRIFVDDGPMNDRAAARRSGVGWFGKNTNILTPTHGSWVFLSQVITD
;
A
#
# COMPACT_ATOMS: atom_id res chain seq x y z
N MET A 1 -2.80 -5.00 25.93
CA MET A 1 -4.12 -5.65 25.81
C MET A 1 -3.90 -7.01 25.21
N PRO A 2 -4.42 -8.10 25.78
CA PRO A 2 -4.44 -9.38 25.07
C PRO A 2 -5.31 -9.23 23.82
N LEU A 3 -4.82 -9.74 22.68
CA LEU A 3 -5.55 -9.79 21.41
C LEU A 3 -6.83 -10.63 21.59
N SER A 4 -7.91 -10.25 20.91
CA SER A 4 -9.21 -10.92 21.05
C SER A 4 -9.16 -12.39 20.58
N ASP A 5 -10.11 -13.23 21.03
CA ASP A 5 -10.37 -14.61 20.54
C ASP A 5 -10.85 -14.65 19.06
N GLY A 6 -10.60 -13.59 18.28
CA GLY A 6 -10.91 -13.51 16.86
C GLY A 6 -10.03 -14.41 16.01
N ASN A 7 -10.47 -14.68 14.78
CA ASN A 7 -9.64 -15.41 13.82
C ASN A 7 -8.35 -14.62 13.52
N LEU A 8 -7.35 -15.29 12.92
CA LEU A 8 -6.04 -14.69 12.63
C LEU A 8 -6.13 -13.34 11.91
N GLU A 9 -7.05 -13.18 10.95
CA GLU A 9 -7.20 -11.92 10.23
C GLU A 9 -7.67 -10.77 11.12
N ASP A 10 -8.54 -11.05 12.08
CA ASP A 10 -9.05 -10.02 13.01
C ASP A 10 -7.93 -9.53 13.94
N GLN A 11 -7.09 -10.43 14.45
CA GLN A 11 -5.91 -10.07 15.23
C GLN A 11 -4.91 -9.23 14.43
N VAL A 12 -4.72 -9.56 13.14
CA VAL A 12 -3.88 -8.79 12.22
C VAL A 12 -4.45 -7.37 12.02
N ARG A 13 -5.78 -7.24 11.83
CA ARG A 13 -6.45 -5.93 11.69
C ARG A 13 -6.33 -5.12 12.97
N GLU A 14 -6.64 -5.70 14.12
CA GLU A 14 -6.51 -5.06 15.44
C GLU A 14 -5.09 -4.54 15.68
N CYS A 15 -4.08 -5.37 15.36
CA CYS A 15 -2.68 -4.98 15.46
C CYS A 15 -2.36 -3.78 14.57
N ALA A 16 -2.78 -3.79 13.31
CA ALA A 16 -2.56 -2.67 12.40
C ALA A 16 -3.24 -1.37 12.89
N PHE A 17 -4.48 -1.45 13.36
CA PHE A 17 -5.17 -0.29 13.94
C PHE A 17 -4.45 0.22 15.19
N SER A 18 -3.94 -0.66 16.05
CA SER A 18 -3.18 -0.27 17.24
C SER A 18 -1.86 0.46 16.91
N LEU A 19 -1.29 0.21 15.73
CA LEU A 19 -0.12 0.92 15.21
C LEU A 19 -0.50 2.20 14.44
N GLY A 20 -1.77 2.57 14.42
CA GLY A 20 -2.28 3.78 13.77
C GLY A 20 -2.26 3.72 12.25
N PHE A 21 -2.51 2.55 11.65
CA PHE A 21 -3.02 2.49 10.28
C PHE A 21 -4.53 2.73 10.30
N ASP A 22 -5.06 3.50 9.34
CA ASP A 22 -6.47 3.89 9.34
C ASP A 22 -7.37 2.85 8.65
N LEU A 23 -6.81 2.10 7.71
CA LEU A 23 -7.50 1.05 6.96
C LEU A 23 -6.57 -0.13 6.73
N VAL A 24 -7.17 -1.33 6.73
CA VAL A 24 -6.49 -2.61 6.54
C VAL A 24 -7.35 -3.49 5.66
N GLY A 25 -6.75 -4.12 4.66
CA GLY A 25 -7.38 -5.17 3.86
C GLY A 25 -6.39 -6.29 3.59
N ILE A 26 -6.89 -7.51 3.44
CA ILE A 26 -6.07 -8.70 3.19
C ILE A 26 -6.58 -9.35 1.90
N THR A 27 -5.66 -9.82 1.06
CA THR A 27 -5.99 -10.56 -0.17
C THR A 27 -4.96 -11.66 -0.42
N ASP A 28 -5.26 -12.55 -1.38
CA ASP A 28 -4.35 -13.57 -1.84
C ASP A 28 -3.09 -12.98 -2.52
N SER A 29 -2.10 -13.83 -2.74
CA SER A 29 -0.90 -13.46 -3.48
C SER A 29 -1.05 -13.59 -4.99
N GLU A 30 -2.21 -13.99 -5.54
CA GLU A 30 -2.37 -14.28 -6.97
C GLU A 30 -2.03 -13.07 -7.86
N PRO A 31 -1.58 -13.26 -9.11
CA PRO A 31 -1.24 -12.15 -9.98
C PRO A 31 -2.39 -11.14 -10.19
N PHE A 32 -2.09 -9.84 -10.19
CA PHE A 32 -3.01 -8.75 -10.54
C PHE A 32 -3.20 -8.66 -12.07
N LYS A 33 -3.79 -9.69 -12.67
CA LYS A 33 -3.83 -9.91 -14.14
C LYS A 33 -4.44 -8.74 -14.93
N ASP A 34 -5.53 -8.16 -14.44
CA ASP A 34 -6.18 -7.03 -15.13
C ASP A 34 -5.34 -5.76 -15.07
N ASP A 35 -4.72 -5.49 -13.92
CA ASP A 35 -3.82 -4.36 -13.72
C ASP A 35 -2.53 -4.53 -14.56
N GLU A 36 -1.99 -5.76 -14.63
CA GLU A 36 -0.86 -6.12 -15.51
C GLU A 36 -1.21 -5.84 -16.98
N LYS A 37 -2.37 -6.34 -17.45
CA LYS A 37 -2.84 -6.13 -18.82
C LYS A 37 -3.04 -4.65 -19.14
N ALA A 38 -3.65 -3.90 -18.22
CA ALA A 38 -3.89 -2.47 -18.41
C ALA A 38 -2.58 -1.66 -18.44
N ALA A 39 -1.60 -1.99 -17.59
CA ALA A 39 -0.29 -1.36 -17.59
C ALA A 39 0.52 -1.68 -18.85
N ILE A 40 0.52 -2.94 -19.31
CA ILE A 40 1.14 -3.32 -20.59
C ILE A 40 0.50 -2.58 -21.77
N LYS A 41 -0.83 -2.42 -21.76
CA LYS A 41 -1.54 -1.64 -22.79
C LYS A 41 -1.04 -0.20 -22.80
N ARG A 42 -0.94 0.47 -21.64
CA ARG A 42 -0.44 1.85 -21.54
C ARG A 42 0.98 2.00 -22.09
N ILE A 43 1.85 1.01 -21.87
CA ILE A 43 3.20 0.99 -22.48
C ILE A 43 3.09 0.93 -24.01
N ASN A 44 2.28 0.00 -24.54
CA ASN A 44 2.13 -0.18 -25.99
C ASN A 44 1.49 1.04 -26.67
N ASP A 45 0.62 1.76 -25.97
CA ASP A 45 -0.05 2.97 -26.46
C ASP A 45 0.86 4.23 -26.39
N GLY A 46 2.10 4.12 -25.91
CA GLY A 46 3.02 5.26 -25.76
C GLY A 46 2.77 6.14 -24.53
N HIS A 47 1.80 5.80 -23.66
CA HIS A 47 1.47 6.61 -22.47
C HIS A 47 2.55 6.62 -21.38
N MET A 48 3.56 5.75 -21.50
CA MET A 48 4.68 5.64 -20.56
C MET A 48 6.02 6.07 -21.19
N GLU A 49 5.99 6.77 -22.33
CA GLU A 49 7.20 7.32 -22.95
C GLU A 49 7.93 8.29 -21.99
N GLY A 50 9.27 8.23 -21.98
CA GLY A 50 10.11 8.98 -21.04
C GLY A 50 10.31 8.29 -19.68
N TYR A 51 9.47 7.32 -19.30
CA TYR A 51 9.65 6.52 -18.08
C TYR A 51 10.46 5.25 -18.37
N HIS A 52 11.77 5.38 -18.63
CA HIS A 52 12.65 4.26 -19.01
C HIS A 52 12.66 3.08 -18.03
N TRP A 53 12.34 3.34 -16.76
CA TRP A 53 12.25 2.32 -15.72
C TRP A 53 10.93 1.52 -15.75
N TYR A 54 9.87 2.02 -16.41
CA TYR A 54 8.54 1.39 -16.46
C TYR A 54 8.43 0.42 -17.63
N THR A 55 9.23 -0.65 -17.58
CA THR A 55 9.29 -1.68 -18.63
C THR A 55 8.19 -2.73 -18.48
N LYS A 56 7.89 -3.50 -19.54
CA LYS A 56 6.97 -4.66 -19.48
C LYS A 56 7.42 -5.70 -18.46
N GLU A 57 8.73 -5.89 -18.30
CA GLU A 57 9.30 -6.78 -17.29
C GLU A 57 9.02 -6.28 -15.87
N ARG A 58 9.24 -4.98 -15.62
CA ARG A 58 8.88 -4.37 -14.33
C ARG A 58 7.37 -4.50 -14.07
N VAL A 59 6.53 -4.29 -15.08
CA VAL A 59 5.08 -4.47 -14.97
C VAL A 59 4.69 -5.90 -14.62
N ARG A 60 5.37 -6.92 -15.16
CA ARG A 60 5.13 -8.32 -14.74
C ARG A 60 5.56 -8.54 -13.29
N LYS A 61 6.73 -8.03 -12.90
CA LYS A 61 7.24 -8.15 -11.53
C LYS A 61 6.32 -7.47 -10.51
N MET A 62 5.80 -6.27 -10.82
CA MET A 62 4.95 -5.52 -9.89
C MET A 62 3.59 -6.14 -9.64
N ASN A 63 3.08 -6.90 -10.60
CA ASN A 63 1.75 -7.49 -10.53
C ASN A 63 1.75 -8.94 -10.02
N ARG A 64 2.90 -9.47 -9.59
CA ARG A 64 3.05 -10.87 -9.17
C ARG A 64 3.74 -10.95 -7.81
N PRO A 65 2.97 -10.95 -6.71
CA PRO A 65 3.51 -11.07 -5.36
C PRO A 65 4.49 -12.23 -5.15
N GLN A 66 4.30 -13.38 -5.84
CA GLN A 66 5.22 -14.52 -5.77
C GLN A 66 6.61 -14.26 -6.36
N LEU A 67 6.78 -13.22 -7.20
CA LEU A 67 8.10 -12.78 -7.68
C LEU A 67 8.77 -11.79 -6.74
N LEU A 68 8.06 -11.37 -5.70
CA LEU A 68 8.51 -10.40 -4.71
C LEU A 68 8.82 -11.06 -3.38
N LEU A 69 8.15 -12.15 -3.03
CA LEU A 69 8.48 -12.97 -1.86
C LEU A 69 8.29 -14.44 -2.21
N ASP A 70 9.30 -15.26 -1.92
CA ASP A 70 9.22 -16.70 -2.09
C ASP A 70 8.11 -17.27 -1.19
N ASN A 71 7.32 -18.21 -1.72
CA ASN A 71 6.16 -18.79 -1.03
C ASN A 71 5.08 -17.78 -0.62
N ALA A 72 5.01 -16.58 -1.23
CA ALA A 72 3.98 -15.60 -0.92
C ALA A 72 2.57 -16.22 -0.94
N ARG A 73 1.80 -16.03 0.14
CA ARG A 73 0.41 -16.49 0.28
C ARG A 73 -0.59 -15.36 0.41
N SER A 74 -0.19 -14.25 1.04
CA SER A 74 -1.09 -13.13 1.27
C SER A 74 -0.43 -11.78 1.03
N VAL A 75 -1.27 -10.78 0.76
CA VAL A 75 -0.90 -9.37 0.71
C VAL A 75 -1.80 -8.60 1.67
N ILE A 76 -1.19 -8.01 2.70
CA ILE A 76 -1.86 -7.11 3.63
C ILE A 76 -1.66 -5.68 3.10
N SER A 77 -2.74 -5.03 2.70
CA SER A 77 -2.74 -3.62 2.28
C SER A 77 -3.17 -2.73 3.43
N LEU A 78 -2.41 -1.68 3.67
CA LEU A 78 -2.56 -0.74 4.77
C LEU A 78 -2.68 0.67 4.18
N ALA A 79 -3.52 1.51 4.77
CA ALA A 79 -3.63 2.91 4.40
C ALA A 79 -3.50 3.83 5.61
N THR A 80 -2.82 4.96 5.43
CA THR A 80 -2.69 6.01 6.45
C THR A 80 -3.06 7.35 5.85
N SER A 81 -4.01 8.03 6.48
CA SER A 81 -4.47 9.36 6.10
C SER A 81 -3.36 10.38 6.26
N TYR A 82 -3.15 11.19 5.23
CA TYR A 82 -2.30 12.39 5.30
C TYR A 82 -3.14 13.67 5.26
N LEU A 83 -4.46 13.56 5.50
CA LEU A 83 -5.34 14.71 5.57
C LEU A 83 -5.06 15.51 6.85
N THR A 84 -4.10 16.42 6.78
CA THR A 84 -3.78 17.38 7.84
C THR A 84 -4.38 18.76 7.53
N THR A 85 -4.81 19.49 8.57
CA THR A 85 -5.09 20.93 8.44
C THR A 85 -3.79 21.65 8.11
N GLY A 86 -3.71 22.20 6.90
CA GLY A 86 -2.51 22.91 6.45
C GLY A 86 -2.22 24.15 7.27
N PRO A 87 -1.01 24.71 7.12
CA PRO A 87 -0.72 26.03 7.67
C PRO A 87 -1.77 27.04 7.15
N ASP A 88 -2.16 28.01 7.98
CA ASP A 88 -3.10 29.05 7.58
C ASP A 88 -2.58 29.73 6.30
N THR A 89 -3.34 29.58 5.21
CA THR A 89 -2.78 29.84 3.89
C THR A 89 -2.79 31.32 3.49
N GLY A 90 -3.33 32.22 4.32
CA GLY A 90 -3.40 33.66 4.04
C GLY A 90 -3.67 34.00 2.57
N THR A 91 -3.14 35.11 2.09
CA THR A 91 -2.98 35.39 0.65
C THR A 91 -1.55 35.04 0.23
N PHE A 92 -1.25 33.76 0.06
CA PHE A 92 0.06 33.35 -0.45
C PHE A 92 0.34 33.98 -1.82
N LYS A 93 1.41 34.79 -1.90
CA LYS A 93 2.01 35.28 -3.15
C LYS A 93 2.97 34.26 -3.81
N ASN A 94 3.12 33.06 -3.22
CA ASN A 94 4.07 32.02 -3.62
C ASN A 94 3.35 30.72 -4.03
N GLY A 95 4.04 29.83 -4.76
CA GLY A 95 3.52 28.53 -5.20
C GLY A 95 3.11 27.60 -4.06
N ARG A 96 2.28 26.59 -4.36
CA ARG A 96 1.76 25.62 -3.38
C ARG A 96 2.37 24.24 -3.60
N VAL A 97 2.67 23.56 -2.49
CA VAL A 97 3.15 22.17 -2.49
C VAL A 97 1.98 21.23 -2.18
N ALA A 98 1.94 20.08 -2.86
CA ALA A 98 0.92 19.06 -2.65
C ALA A 98 0.94 18.53 -1.20
N ARG A 99 -0.24 18.26 -0.63
CA ARG A 99 -0.39 17.90 0.79
C ARG A 99 0.35 16.63 1.21
N TYR A 100 0.54 15.68 0.28
CA TYR A 100 1.27 14.44 0.56
C TYR A 100 2.76 14.69 0.85
N ALA A 101 3.30 15.84 0.45
CA ALA A 101 4.68 16.23 0.67
C ALA A 101 4.83 17.19 1.87
N TRP A 102 3.81 17.28 2.73
CA TRP A 102 3.89 18.07 3.96
C TRP A 102 4.37 17.19 5.12
N GLY A 103 5.24 17.76 5.96
CA GLY A 103 5.82 17.06 7.11
C GLY A 103 7.00 16.17 6.73
N ASP A 104 7.23 15.14 7.53
CA ASP A 104 8.32 14.19 7.30
C ASP A 104 8.04 13.29 6.09
N ASP A 105 9.11 12.78 5.49
CA ASP A 105 9.05 11.81 4.41
C ASP A 105 8.27 10.54 4.82
N TYR A 106 7.08 10.37 4.24
CA TYR A 106 6.16 9.29 4.58
C TYR A 106 6.78 7.90 4.39
N HIS A 107 7.75 7.75 3.48
CA HIS A 107 8.45 6.48 3.28
C HIS A 107 9.13 6.02 4.57
N LYS A 108 9.83 6.94 5.26
CA LYS A 108 10.55 6.61 6.50
C LYS A 108 9.58 6.29 7.63
N VAL A 109 8.54 7.10 7.77
CA VAL A 109 7.51 6.94 8.81
C VAL A 109 6.80 5.60 8.66
N LEU A 110 6.27 5.30 7.46
CA LEU A 110 5.54 4.06 7.21
C LEU A 110 6.44 2.84 7.26
N LYS A 111 7.67 2.88 6.71
CA LYS A 111 8.60 1.74 6.81
C LYS A 111 8.95 1.41 8.27
N SER A 112 9.06 2.42 9.14
CA SER A 112 9.28 2.17 10.58
C SER A 112 8.07 1.46 11.20
N LYS A 113 6.86 1.96 10.96
CA LYS A 113 5.61 1.32 11.44
C LYS A 113 5.44 -0.10 10.91
N LEU A 114 5.73 -0.34 9.63
CA LEU A 114 5.60 -1.66 9.02
C LEU A 114 6.60 -2.67 9.59
N LYS A 115 7.81 -2.24 9.97
CA LYS A 115 8.77 -3.12 10.65
C LYS A 115 8.22 -3.59 11.99
N GLU A 116 7.67 -2.68 12.79
CA GLU A 116 7.01 -3.03 14.05
C GLU A 116 5.81 -3.95 13.82
N PHE A 117 5.01 -3.66 12.79
CA PHE A 117 3.89 -4.51 12.40
C PHE A 117 4.34 -5.93 12.05
N CYS A 118 5.40 -6.09 11.24
CA CYS A 118 5.91 -7.41 10.86
C CYS A 118 6.43 -8.23 12.06
N ILE A 119 7.04 -7.57 13.05
CA ILE A 119 7.45 -8.23 14.30
C ILE A 119 6.20 -8.75 15.04
N LYS A 120 5.17 -7.92 15.20
CA LYS A 120 3.92 -8.35 15.85
C LYS A 120 3.19 -9.44 15.07
N LEU A 121 3.29 -9.47 13.73
CA LEU A 121 2.71 -10.54 12.92
C LEU A 121 3.34 -11.90 13.23
N GLN A 122 4.65 -11.95 13.51
CA GLN A 122 5.31 -13.18 13.94
C GLN A 122 4.72 -13.67 15.27
N ASP A 123 4.60 -12.77 16.25
CA ASP A 123 3.99 -13.07 17.55
C ASP A 123 2.55 -13.59 17.41
N ILE A 124 1.73 -12.90 16.60
CA ILE A 124 0.33 -13.28 16.32
C ILE A 124 0.23 -14.65 15.66
N SER A 125 1.12 -14.94 14.71
CA SER A 125 1.10 -16.20 13.97
C SER A 125 1.62 -17.40 14.78
N GLY A 126 2.35 -17.15 15.87
CA GLY A 126 2.99 -18.19 16.67
C GLY A 126 4.13 -18.93 15.95
N ARG A 127 4.62 -18.41 14.82
CA ARG A 127 5.73 -18.97 14.05
C ARG A 127 6.57 -17.88 13.40
N ASP A 128 7.76 -18.26 12.95
CA ASP A 128 8.52 -17.42 12.03
C ASP A 128 7.78 -17.33 10.70
N ILE A 129 7.55 -16.10 10.25
CA ILE A 129 6.98 -15.78 8.94
C ILE A 129 7.95 -14.92 8.14
N ASN A 130 8.06 -15.20 6.84
CA ASN A 130 8.74 -14.28 5.94
C ASN A 130 7.80 -13.15 5.55
N THR A 131 8.32 -11.93 5.60
CA THR A 131 7.57 -10.73 5.22
C THR A 131 8.39 -9.84 4.29
N ARG A 132 7.70 -9.12 3.40
CA ARG A 132 8.31 -8.06 2.59
C ARG A 132 7.43 -6.82 2.55
N ILE A 133 8.00 -5.70 2.98
CA ILE A 133 7.31 -4.41 3.09
C ILE A 133 7.48 -3.58 1.81
N PHE A 134 6.44 -2.82 1.46
CA PHE A 134 6.43 -1.88 0.34
C PHE A 134 5.73 -0.58 0.72
N VAL A 135 6.30 0.53 0.28
CA VAL A 135 5.77 1.89 0.43
C VAL A 135 6.22 2.69 -0.80
N ASP A 136 5.45 2.71 -1.89
CA ASP A 136 5.67 3.49 -3.14
C ASP A 136 6.97 3.23 -3.92
N ASP A 137 8.14 3.28 -3.28
CA ASP A 137 9.47 3.19 -3.88
C ASP A 137 9.90 1.76 -4.28
N GLY A 138 9.03 0.79 -4.03
CA GLY A 138 9.25 -0.61 -4.34
C GLY A 138 8.73 -1.04 -5.71
N PRO A 139 8.94 -2.31 -6.08
CA PRO A 139 8.36 -2.89 -7.27
C PRO A 139 6.87 -3.27 -7.10
N MET A 140 6.23 -3.19 -5.94
CA MET A 140 4.85 -3.67 -5.76
C MET A 140 3.82 -2.76 -6.46
N ASN A 141 2.68 -3.32 -6.90
CA ASN A 141 1.55 -2.54 -7.39
C ASN A 141 0.58 -2.21 -6.25
N ASP A 142 0.92 -1.18 -5.48
CA ASP A 142 0.22 -0.79 -4.24
C ASP A 142 -1.28 -0.53 -4.47
N ARG A 143 -1.64 0.10 -5.59
CA ARG A 143 -3.04 0.42 -5.91
C ARG A 143 -3.85 -0.83 -6.31
N ALA A 144 -3.25 -1.75 -7.05
CA ALA A 144 -3.92 -3.01 -7.39
C ALA A 144 -4.18 -3.86 -6.14
N ALA A 145 -3.20 -3.92 -5.23
CA ALA A 145 -3.33 -4.60 -3.95
C ALA A 145 -4.44 -3.98 -3.09
N ALA A 146 -4.43 -2.65 -2.91
CA ALA A 146 -5.44 -1.94 -2.13
C ALA A 146 -6.86 -2.11 -2.70
N ARG A 147 -7.00 -2.17 -4.03
CA ARG A 147 -8.29 -2.47 -4.67
C ARG A 147 -8.74 -3.89 -4.37
N ARG A 148 -7.88 -4.89 -4.58
CA ARG A 148 -8.27 -6.30 -4.41
C ARG A 148 -8.57 -6.63 -2.95
N SER A 149 -7.83 -6.04 -2.01
CA SER A 149 -8.01 -6.26 -0.58
C SER A 149 -9.19 -5.49 0.03
N GLY A 150 -9.90 -4.68 -0.75
CA GLY A 150 -11.04 -3.89 -0.28
C GLY A 150 -10.70 -2.62 0.51
N VAL A 151 -9.45 -2.18 0.56
CA VAL A 151 -9.06 -0.90 1.19
C VAL A 151 -9.73 0.28 0.46
N GLY A 152 -9.92 0.16 -0.85
CA GLY A 152 -10.61 1.17 -1.64
C GLY A 152 -10.86 0.73 -3.08
N TRP A 153 -11.20 1.68 -3.93
CA TRP A 153 -11.45 1.45 -5.36
C TRP A 153 -10.78 2.54 -6.22
N PHE A 154 -10.54 2.26 -7.50
CA PHE A 154 -10.03 3.27 -8.42
C PHE A 154 -11.10 4.35 -8.69
N GLY A 155 -10.77 5.60 -8.40
CA GLY A 155 -11.49 6.76 -8.91
C GLY A 155 -11.17 7.01 -10.39
N LYS A 156 -12.03 7.79 -11.08
CA LYS A 156 -11.75 8.27 -12.45
C LYS A 156 -10.46 9.08 -12.55
N ASN A 157 -10.01 9.66 -11.44
CA ASN A 157 -8.75 10.38 -11.29
C ASN A 157 -7.53 9.46 -11.07
N THR A 158 -7.69 8.13 -11.17
CA THR A 158 -6.66 7.08 -10.99
C THR A 158 -6.14 6.87 -9.57
N ASN A 159 -6.63 7.61 -8.59
CA ASN A 159 -6.32 7.41 -7.18
C ASN A 159 -7.20 6.30 -6.58
N ILE A 160 -6.71 5.68 -5.50
CA ILE A 160 -7.56 4.86 -4.65
C ILE A 160 -8.42 5.78 -3.79
N LEU A 161 -9.73 5.60 -3.89
CA LEU A 161 -10.73 6.21 -3.02
C LEU A 161 -11.08 5.22 -1.92
N THR A 162 -11.03 5.69 -0.69
CA THR A 162 -11.38 4.92 0.50
C THR A 162 -12.75 5.37 1.02
N PRO A 163 -13.51 4.49 1.70
CA PRO A 163 -14.82 4.83 2.24
C PRO A 163 -14.80 6.00 3.22
N THR A 164 -13.71 6.16 3.98
CA THR A 164 -13.63 7.09 5.13
C THR A 164 -12.67 8.26 4.95
N HIS A 165 -11.64 8.14 4.09
CA HIS A 165 -10.58 9.15 3.95
C HIS A 165 -10.45 9.71 2.52
N GLY A 166 -11.36 9.35 1.61
CA GLY A 166 -11.26 9.72 0.20
C GLY A 166 -9.95 9.21 -0.41
N SER A 167 -9.29 10.03 -1.24
CA SER A 167 -7.96 9.73 -1.79
C SER A 167 -6.80 10.25 -0.94
N TRP A 168 -7.04 10.76 0.26
CA TRP A 168 -6.02 11.38 1.11
C TRP A 168 -5.25 10.35 1.94
N VAL A 169 -4.84 9.25 1.31
CA VAL A 169 -4.14 8.16 2.00
C VAL A 169 -2.82 7.82 1.31
N PHE A 170 -1.79 7.55 2.12
CA PHE A 170 -0.65 6.78 1.69
C PHE A 170 -1.01 5.30 1.71
N LEU A 171 -0.55 4.55 0.71
CA LEU A 171 -0.70 3.10 0.65
C LEU A 171 0.62 2.45 1.08
N SER A 172 0.50 1.31 1.75
CA SER A 172 1.63 0.44 2.06
C SER A 172 1.20 -1.02 2.09
N GLN A 173 2.13 -1.93 1.84
CA GLN A 173 1.83 -3.36 1.71
C GLN A 173 2.85 -4.20 2.47
N VAL A 174 2.37 -5.32 2.98
CA VAL A 174 3.19 -6.43 3.48
C VAL A 174 2.77 -7.69 2.74
N ILE A 175 3.72 -8.31 2.03
CA ILE A 175 3.53 -9.66 1.50
C ILE A 175 3.96 -10.65 2.59
N THR A 176 3.19 -11.70 2.83
CA THR A 176 3.51 -12.78 3.78
C THR A 176 3.51 -14.15 3.11
N ASP A 177 4.26 -15.09 3.67
CA ASP A 177 4.15 -16.53 3.37
C ASP A 177 3.04 -17.25 4.14
#